data_AF-A0A2N4Y8A8-F1
#
_entry.id   AF-A0A2N4Y8A8-F1
#
_cell.length_a   1.000
_cell.length_b   1.000
_cell.length_c   1.000
_cell.angle_alpha   90.00
_cell.angle_beta   90.00
_cell.angle_gamma   90.00
#
_symmetry.space_group_name_H-M   'P 1'
#
loop_
_entity.id
_entity.type
_entity.pdbx_description
1 polymer ?
#
loop_
_entity_poly.entity_id
_entity_poly.type
_entity_poly.pdbx_seq_one_letter_code
_entity_poly.pdbx_strand_id
1 'polypeptide(L)' 'MRRIRIRAIFLGFAAGFFGFVFHTRYWIWRDCIAASQSSCVTSDGSNVTDGGMVWGVIAFGFLVAALIAQFGRR' A
#
# COMPACT_ATOMS: atom_id res chain seq x y z
N MET A 1 14.02 -22.09 14.75
CA MET A 1 13.27 -21.40 13.67
C MET A 1 11.86 -21.07 14.17
N ARG A 2 11.49 -19.79 14.27
CA ARG A 2 10.14 -19.37 14.71
C ARG A 2 9.14 -19.77 13.62
N ARG A 3 8.15 -20.61 13.91
CA ARG A 3 7.11 -20.98 12.92
C ARG A 3 6.41 -19.71 12.46
N ILE A 4 6.45 -19.45 11.15
CA ILE A 4 5.68 -18.36 10.55
C ILE A 4 4.20 -18.74 10.63
N ARG A 5 3.37 -17.85 11.19
CA ARG A 5 1.93 -18.09 11.26
C ARG A 5 1.32 -17.84 9.88
N ILE A 6 0.50 -18.77 9.38
CA ILE A 6 -0.16 -18.66 8.07
C ILE A 6 -0.92 -17.33 7.93
N ARG A 7 -1.58 -16.86 9.00
CA ARG A 7 -2.26 -15.55 9.02
C ARG A 7 -1.30 -14.39 8.74
N ALA A 8 -0.08 -14.42 9.27
CA ALA A 8 0.93 -13.39 9.02
C ALA A 8 1.39 -13.40 7.56
N ILE A 9 1.44 -14.58 6.92
CA ILE A 9 1.75 -14.70 5.48
C ILE A 9 0.67 -14.00 4.65
N PHE A 10 -0.61 -14.31 4.87
CA PHE A 10 -1.71 -13.69 4.14
C PHE A 10 -1.76 -12.17 4.33
N LEU A 11 -1.60 -11.70 5.57
CA LEU A 11 -1.56 -10.27 5.88
C LEU A 11 -0.34 -9.59 5.22
N GLY A 12 0.81 -10.26 5.19
CA GLY A 12 2.01 -9.77 4.50
C GLY A 12 1.81 -9.65 2.98
N PHE A 13 1.16 -10.63 2.35
CA PHE A 13 0.81 -10.54 0.93
C PHE A 13 -0.19 -9.41 0.65
N ALA A 14 -1.21 -9.24 1.50
CA ALA A 14 -2.15 -8.13 1.38
C ALA A 14 -1.42 -6.78 1.49
N ALA A 15 -0.51 -6.63 2.47
CA ALA A 15 0.32 -5.44 2.62
C ALA A 15 1.16 -5.16 1.36
N GLY A 16 1.79 -6.19 0.80
CA GLY A 16 2.56 -6.08 -0.45
C GLY A 16 1.70 -5.67 -1.64
N PHE A 17 0.53 -6.28 -1.81
CA PHE A 17 -0.41 -5.95 -2.88
C PHE A 17 -0.87 -4.49 -2.81
N PHE A 18 -1.36 -4.03 -1.65
CA PHE A 18 -1.78 -2.64 -1.49
C PHE A 18 -0.61 -1.67 -1.56
N GLY A 19 0.59 -2.07 -1.13
CA GLY A 19 1.81 -1.30 -1.31
C GLY A 19 2.17 -1.10 -2.78
N PHE A 20 1.98 -2.13 -3.61
CA PHE A 20 2.14 -2.03 -5.05
C PHE A 20 1.10 -1.10 -5.70
N VAL A 21 -0.17 -1.19 -5.28
CA VAL A 21 -1.23 -0.28 -5.75
C VAL A 21 -0.92 1.16 -5.35
N PHE A 22 -0.49 1.39 -4.10
CA PHE A 22 -0.03 2.71 -3.64
C PHE A 22 1.13 3.25 -4.48
N HIS A 23 2.11 2.40 -4.77
CA HIS A 23 3.27 2.79 -5.56
C HIS A 23 2.88 3.25 -6.97
N THR A 24 2.03 2.47 -7.64
CA THR A 24 1.60 2.70 -9.03
C THR A 24 0.57 3.82 -9.17
N ARG A 25 -0.31 4.00 -8.18
CA ARG A 25 -1.44 4.95 -8.24
C ARG A 25 -1.18 6.28 -7.54
N TYR A 26 -0.12 6.38 -6.74
CA TYR A 26 0.21 7.61 -6.01
C TYR A 26 1.72 7.90 -6.02
N TRP A 27 2.56 6.99 -5.52
CA TRP A 27 3.95 7.34 -5.19
C TRP A 27 4.78 7.85 -6.37
N ILE A 28 4.69 7.18 -7.54
CA ILE A 28 5.41 7.61 -8.75
C ILE A 28 4.92 8.98 -9.25
N TRP A 29 3.65 9.30 -9.00
CA TRP A 29 2.98 10.49 -9.52
C TRP A 29 2.85 11.61 -8.50
N ARG A 30 3.36 11.44 -7.28
CA ARG A 30 3.17 12.36 -6.15
C ARG A 30 3.61 13.79 -6.49
N ASP A 31 4.70 13.94 -7.23
CA ASP A 31 5.26 15.25 -7.57
C ASP A 31 4.38 15.94 -8.62
N CYS A 32 3.84 15.17 -9.58
CA CYS A 32 2.88 15.67 -10.56
C CYS A 32 1.57 16.10 -9.89
N ILE A 33 1.04 15.28 -8.99
CA ILE A 33 -0.21 15.55 -8.25
C ILE A 33 -0.05 16.81 -7.39
N ALA A 34 1.09 16.95 -6.70
CA ALA A 34 1.40 18.13 -5.91
C ALA A 34 1.52 19.41 -6.78
N ALA A 35 2.13 19.31 -7.96
CA ALA A 35 2.26 20.43 -8.88
C ALA A 35 0.93 20.84 -9.52
N SER A 36 0.08 19.87 -9.89
CA SER A 36 -1.21 20.13 -10.53
C SER A 36 -2.33 20.48 -9.53
N GLN A 37 -2.10 20.25 -8.24
CA GLN A 37 -3.09 20.34 -7.16
C GLN A 37 -4.40 19.58 -7.48
N SER A 38 -4.31 18.55 -8.32
CA SER A 38 -5.47 17.86 -8.88
C SER A 38 -5.12 16.42 -9.31
N SER A 39 -5.38 16.08 -10.57
CA SER A 39 -5.14 14.76 -11.15
C SER A 39 -3.97 14.77 -12.14
N CYS A 40 -3.31 13.64 -12.30
CA CYS A 40 -2.38 13.39 -13.40
C CYS A 40 -2.89 12.27 -14.28
N VAL A 41 -2.61 12.37 -15.58
CA VAL A 41 -2.99 11.34 -16.55
C VAL A 41 -1.76 10.49 -16.84
N THR A 42 -1.89 9.19 -16.67
CA THR A 42 -0.85 8.23 -17.01
C THR A 42 -0.77 8.04 -18.53
N SER A 43 0.29 7.40 -19.02
CA SER A 43 0.46 7.14 -20.47
C SER A 43 -0.63 6.23 -21.05
N ASP A 44 -1.24 5.38 -20.24
CA ASP A 44 -2.40 4.56 -20.59
C ASP A 44 -3.75 5.31 -20.49
N GLY A 45 -3.74 6.61 -20.19
CA GLY A 45 -4.95 7.44 -20.10
C GLY A 45 -5.68 7.36 -18.76
N SER A 46 -5.14 6.64 -17.78
CA SER A 46 -5.74 6.54 -16.45
C SER A 46 -5.51 7.82 -15.64
N ASN A 47 -6.55 8.28 -14.94
CA ASN A 47 -6.41 9.38 -13.97
C ASN A 47 -5.89 8.85 -12.62
N VAL A 48 -4.87 9.50 -12.08
CA VAL A 48 -4.34 9.33 -10.71
C VAL A 48 -4.49 10.63 -9.93
N THR A 49 -4.73 10.54 -8.63
CA THR A 49 -5.00 11.69 -7.75
C THR A 49 -4.41 11.46 -6.37
N ASP A 50 -4.46 12.50 -5.53
CA ASP A 50 -4.09 12.43 -4.10
C ASP A 50 -4.86 11.33 -3.34
N GLY A 51 -6.06 10.97 -3.81
CA GLY A 51 -6.84 9.86 -3.27
C GLY A 51 -6.11 8.51 -3.31
N GLY A 52 -5.10 8.35 -4.18
CA GLY A 52 -4.25 7.16 -4.22
C GLY A 52 -3.46 6.91 -2.91
N MET A 53 -3.29 7.93 -2.07
CA MET A 53 -2.66 7.80 -0.75
C MET A 53 -3.37 6.80 0.17
N VAL A 54 -4.70 6.59 0.01
CA VAL A 54 -5.48 5.65 0.82
C VAL A 54 -4.92 4.23 0.77
N TRP A 55 -4.38 3.82 -0.38
CA TRP A 55 -3.80 2.49 -0.55
C TRP A 55 -2.55 2.30 0.31
N GLY A 56 -1.77 3.36 0.55
CA GLY A 56 -0.61 3.33 1.44
C GLY A 56 -1.01 3.12 2.90
N VAL A 57 -2.09 3.78 3.32
CA VAL A 57 -2.66 3.61 4.67
C VAL A 57 -3.15 2.17 4.87
N ILE A 58 -3.86 1.62 3.89
CA ILE A 58 -4.33 0.23 3.92
C ILE A 58 -3.15 -0.75 3.95
N ALA A 59 -2.14 -0.55 3.09
CA ALA A 59 -0.93 -1.37 3.06
C ALA A 59 -0.21 -1.36 4.42
N PHE A 60 -0.05 -0.19 5.02
CA PHE A 60 0.56 -0.04 6.33
C PHE A 60 -0.26 -0.76 7.43
N GLY A 61 -1.59 -0.63 7.42
CA GLY A 61 -2.47 -1.34 8.34
C GLY A 61 -2.30 -2.86 8.27
N PHE A 62 -2.25 -3.43 7.06
CA PHE A 62 -1.99 -4.86 6.88
C PHE A 62 -0.58 -5.27 7.32
N LEU A 63 0.44 -4.44 7.09
CA LEU A 63 1.79 -4.71 7.53
C LEU A 63 1.86 -4.78 9.07
N VAL A 64 1.26 -3.80 9.75
CA VAL A 64 1.17 -3.79 11.22
C VAL A 64 0.42 -5.03 11.71
N ALA A 65 -0.71 -5.36 11.09
CA ALA A 65 -1.47 -6.57 11.44
C ALA A 65 -0.64 -7.85 11.24
N ALA A 66 0.16 -7.95 10.18
CA ALA A 66 1.04 -9.09 9.93
C ALA A 66 2.11 -9.24 11.02
N LEU A 67 2.71 -8.12 11.45
CA LEU A 67 3.69 -8.09 12.53
C LEU A 67 3.07 -8.50 13.86
N ILE A 68 1.88 -7.99 14.19
CA ILE A 68 1.13 -8.39 15.39
C ILE A 68 0.76 -9.89 15.31
N ALA A 69 0.28 -10.37 14.16
CA ALA A 69 -0.07 -11.76 13.98
C ALA A 69 1.15 -12.69 14.15
N GLN A 70 2.34 -12.26 13.77
CA GLN A 70 3.57 -13.05 13.87
C GLN A 70 4.22 -12.97 15.26
N PHE A 71 4.25 -11.78 15.88
CA PHE A 71 5.05 -11.49 17.07
C PHE A 71 4.24 -11.13 18.31
N GLY A 72 2.95 -10.83 18.17
CA GLY A 72 2.05 -10.56 19.27
C GLY A 72 2.06 -11.71 20.27
N ARG A 73 2.36 -11.36 21.53
CA ARG A 73 2.20 -12.26 22.67
C ARG A 73 0.71 -12.56 22.79
N ARG A 74 0.37 -13.85 22.93
CA ARG A 74 -0.99 -14.26 23.29
C ARG A 74 -1.30 -13.78 24.71
#